data_AF-A0A8T4FZ69-F1
#
_entry.id   AF-A0A8T4FZ69-F1
#
_cell.length_a   1.000
_cell.length_b   1.000
_cell.length_c   1.000
_cell.angle_alpha   90.00
_cell.angle_beta   90.00
_cell.angle_gamma   90.00
#
_symmetry.space_group_name_H-M   'P 1'
#
loop_
_entity.id
_entity.type
_entity.pdbx_description
1 polymer ?
#
loop_
_entity_poly.entity_id
_entity_poly.type
_entity_poly.pdbx_seq_one_letter_code
_entity_poly.pdbx_strand_id
1 'polypeptide(L)'
;MNKRLLALVLIVVLIVTPLAVAFYGYSNYTKAIEPQKKPLAVKPVAVPFKGKTYPILLESYLTGDPLVDINMTLRSPYERATIILGDPSFKDCKGSEACVWRVRTVSELGATIGAVFGVKYYVEDVIKSGSNETAAYKAAKETTERIDNRYLAFIPKVEIGLGLIGNKKHLLVVLKGPREGAEKNRIYCPKPGVIVLEGTTEDTLFVEVLLVKTIISSQVK
;
A
#
# COMPACT_ATOMS: atom_id res chain seq x y z
N MET A 1 33.07 -31.84 -20.12
CA MET A 1 32.74 -30.41 -20.32
C MET A 1 33.96 -29.56 -19.92
N ASN A 2 34.40 -28.61 -20.76
CA ASN A 2 35.57 -27.79 -20.47
C ASN A 2 35.31 -26.91 -19.24
N LYS A 3 36.17 -26.97 -18.20
CA LYS A 3 36.01 -26.21 -16.95
C LYS A 3 35.89 -24.70 -17.20
N ARG A 4 36.56 -24.18 -18.24
CA ARG A 4 36.47 -22.77 -18.65
C ARG A 4 35.11 -22.43 -19.25
N LEU A 5 34.53 -23.34 -20.05
CA LEU A 5 33.20 -23.18 -20.62
C LEU A 5 32.13 -23.23 -19.53
N LEU A 6 32.24 -24.17 -18.57
CA LEU A 6 31.33 -24.25 -17.42
C LEU A 6 31.37 -22.96 -16.59
N ALA A 7 32.57 -22.45 -16.26
CA ALA A 7 32.73 -21.24 -15.48
C ALA A 7 32.13 -20.02 -16.20
N LEU A 8 32.33 -19.91 -17.52
CA LEU A 8 31.76 -18.83 -18.32
C LEU A 8 30.23 -18.90 -18.38
N VAL A 9 29.67 -20.10 -18.58
CA VAL A 9 28.21 -20.30 -18.53
C VAL A 9 27.65 -19.94 -17.15
N LEU A 10 28.31 -20.35 -16.06
CA LEU A 10 27.90 -19.98 -14.70
C LEU A 10 27.92 -18.47 -14.47
N ILE A 11 28.95 -17.77 -14.93
CA ILE A 11 29.04 -16.29 -14.81
C ILE A 11 27.91 -15.63 -15.60
N VAL A 12 27.65 -16.09 -16.83
CA VAL A 12 26.55 -15.56 -17.66
C VAL A 12 25.22 -15.80 -16.96
N VAL A 13 24.96 -17.00 -16.44
CA VAL A 13 23.72 -17.30 -15.71
C VAL A 13 23.59 -16.43 -14.46
N LEU A 14 24.65 -16.23 -13.69
CA LEU A 14 24.65 -15.41 -12.47
C LEU A 14 24.36 -13.93 -12.73
N ILE A 15 24.68 -13.40 -13.92
CA ILE A 15 24.43 -12.00 -14.27
C ILE A 15 23.09 -11.84 -15.01
N VAL A 16 22.82 -12.70 -15.99
CA VAL A 16 21.62 -12.61 -16.84
C VAL A 16 20.36 -12.95 -16.04
N THR A 17 20.42 -13.92 -15.13
CA THR A 17 19.24 -14.34 -14.37
C THR A 17 18.69 -13.23 -13.46
N PRO A 18 19.48 -12.56 -12.60
CA PRO A 18 18.98 -11.45 -11.80
C PRO A 18 18.44 -10.28 -12.64
N LEU A 19 19.08 -9.97 -13.77
CA LEU A 19 18.61 -8.92 -14.68
C LEU A 19 17.27 -9.28 -15.32
N ALA A 20 17.11 -10.52 -15.77
CA ALA A 20 15.85 -11.01 -16.34
C ALA A 20 14.73 -10.99 -15.29
N VAL A 21 15.01 -11.41 -14.06
CA VAL A 21 14.05 -11.35 -12.94
C VAL A 21 13.67 -9.90 -12.61
N ALA A 22 14.64 -8.99 -12.53
CA ALA A 22 14.38 -7.58 -12.29
C ALA A 22 13.53 -6.95 -13.40
N PHE A 23 13.85 -7.23 -14.66
CA PHE A 23 13.07 -6.76 -15.81
C PHE A 23 11.64 -7.33 -15.81
N TYR A 24 11.49 -8.61 -15.50
CA TYR A 24 10.18 -9.25 -15.37
C TYR A 24 9.35 -8.61 -14.26
N GLY A 25 9.94 -8.37 -13.08
CA GLY A 25 9.27 -7.67 -11.99
C GLY A 25 8.83 -6.26 -12.41
N TYR A 26 9.76 -5.47 -12.95
CA TYR A 26 9.47 -4.10 -13.37
C TYR A 26 8.36 -4.02 -14.43
N SER A 27 8.37 -4.91 -15.42
CA SER A 27 7.35 -4.94 -16.49
C SER A 27 5.97 -5.40 -16.02
N ASN A 28 5.88 -6.15 -14.91
CA ASN A 28 4.60 -6.59 -14.34
C ASN A 28 4.09 -5.68 -13.21
N TYR A 29 4.86 -4.68 -12.79
CA TYR A 29 4.47 -3.73 -11.74
C TYR A 29 3.08 -3.13 -11.96
N THR A 30 2.82 -2.57 -13.15
CA THR A 30 1.55 -1.90 -13.44
C THR A 30 0.38 -2.89 -13.33
N LYS A 31 0.55 -4.13 -13.79
CA LYS A 31 -0.48 -5.17 -13.68
C LYS A 31 -0.76 -5.58 -12.23
N ALA A 32 0.21 -5.38 -11.33
CA ALA A 32 0.05 -5.74 -9.92
C ALA A 32 -0.75 -4.70 -9.12
N ILE A 33 -0.78 -3.44 -9.57
CA ILE A 33 -1.46 -2.34 -8.87
C ILE A 33 -2.62 -1.72 -9.65
N GLU A 34 -2.72 -1.96 -10.96
CA GLU A 34 -3.83 -1.49 -11.78
C GLU A 34 -4.76 -2.65 -12.15
N PRO A 35 -6.08 -2.45 -12.04
CA PRO A 35 -7.05 -3.48 -12.34
C PRO A 35 -7.05 -3.77 -13.86
N GLN A 36 -6.99 -5.05 -14.21
CA GLN A 36 -6.98 -5.50 -15.62
C GLN A 36 -8.40 -5.72 -16.18
N LYS A 37 -9.42 -5.61 -15.32
CA LYS A 37 -10.83 -5.83 -15.64
C LYS A 37 -11.63 -4.60 -15.20
N LYS A 38 -12.87 -4.48 -15.67
CA LYS A 38 -13.81 -3.48 -15.15
C LYS A 38 -14.18 -3.81 -13.69
N PRO A 39 -14.48 -2.79 -12.87
CA PRO A 39 -14.96 -3.02 -11.52
C PRO A 39 -16.28 -3.78 -11.54
N LEU A 40 -16.46 -4.66 -10.56
CA LEU A 40 -17.70 -5.38 -10.31
C LEU A 40 -18.80 -4.43 -9.82
N ALA A 41 -18.40 -3.43 -9.04
CA ALA A 41 -19.27 -2.37 -8.56
C ALA A 41 -18.47 -1.07 -8.36
N VAL A 42 -19.15 0.06 -8.53
CA VAL A 42 -18.59 1.40 -8.27
C VAL A 42 -19.56 2.13 -7.36
N LYS A 43 -19.05 2.62 -6.23
CA LYS A 43 -19.82 3.40 -5.26
C LYS A 43 -19.25 4.81 -5.18
N PRO A 44 -19.95 5.84 -5.69
CA PRO A 44 -19.53 7.22 -5.52
C PRO A 44 -19.76 7.65 -4.07
N VAL A 45 -18.78 8.33 -3.50
CA VAL A 45 -18.83 8.90 -2.14
C VAL A 45 -18.41 10.36 -2.22
N ALA A 46 -19.22 11.23 -1.63
CA ALA A 46 -18.92 12.65 -1.49
C ALA A 46 -18.38 12.90 -0.09
N VAL A 47 -17.12 13.33 0.01
CA VAL A 47 -16.45 13.57 1.30
C VAL A 47 -16.33 15.07 1.55
N PRO A 48 -17.04 15.64 2.54
CA PRO A 48 -16.89 17.04 2.89
C PRO A 48 -15.59 17.26 3.69
N PHE A 49 -14.74 18.16 3.23
CA PHE A 49 -13.50 18.53 3.91
C PHE A 49 -13.15 19.99 3.66
N LYS A 50 -12.91 20.75 4.74
CA LYS A 50 -12.57 22.20 4.71
C LYS A 50 -13.48 23.04 3.79
N GLY A 51 -14.79 22.81 3.85
CA GLY A 51 -15.78 23.56 3.06
C GLY A 51 -15.85 23.19 1.58
N LYS A 52 -15.09 22.18 1.14
CA LYS A 52 -15.19 21.58 -0.21
C LYS A 52 -15.75 20.17 -0.12
N THR A 53 -16.38 19.71 -1.20
CA THR A 53 -16.84 18.32 -1.33
C THR A 53 -15.98 17.61 -2.36
N TYR A 54 -15.36 16.51 -1.94
CA TYR A 54 -14.47 15.70 -2.78
C TYR A 54 -15.23 14.48 -3.30
N PRO A 55 -15.46 14.35 -4.62
CA PRO A 55 -16.04 13.16 -5.20
C PRO A 55 -14.96 12.06 -5.33
N ILE A 56 -15.17 10.95 -4.65
CA ILE A 56 -14.27 9.78 -4.64
C ILE A 56 -15.05 8.55 -5.08
N LEU A 57 -14.48 7.75 -5.97
CA LEU A 57 -15.07 6.49 -6.41
C LEU A 57 -14.48 5.33 -5.60
N LEU A 58 -15.33 4.56 -4.93
CA LEU A 58 -14.91 3.29 -4.34
C LEU A 58 -15.20 2.18 -5.36
N GLU A 59 -14.16 1.50 -5.85
CA GLU A 59 -14.28 0.46 -6.86
C GLU A 59 -14.02 -0.93 -6.27
N SER A 60 -14.92 -1.87 -6.53
CA SER A 60 -14.77 -3.27 -6.13
C SER A 60 -14.28 -4.13 -7.28
N TYR A 61 -13.30 -4.99 -6.99
CA TYR A 61 -12.75 -5.95 -7.95
C TYR A 61 -12.76 -7.40 -7.43
N LEU A 62 -13.08 -7.60 -6.14
CA LEU A 62 -13.02 -8.91 -5.48
C LEU A 62 -14.42 -9.45 -5.18
N THR A 63 -15.24 -8.71 -4.41
CA THR A 63 -16.50 -9.22 -3.87
C THR A 63 -17.76 -8.63 -4.51
N GLY A 64 -17.65 -7.49 -5.19
CA GLY A 64 -18.81 -6.71 -5.64
C GLY A 64 -19.26 -5.65 -4.63
N ASP A 65 -18.66 -5.58 -3.43
CA ASP A 65 -18.84 -4.47 -2.50
C ASP A 65 -17.48 -3.83 -2.18
N PRO A 66 -17.27 -2.55 -2.54
CA PRO A 66 -15.97 -1.91 -2.35
C PRO A 66 -15.62 -1.68 -0.87
N LEU A 67 -16.61 -1.56 0.02
CA LEU A 67 -16.35 -1.43 1.46
C LEU A 67 -15.84 -2.75 2.03
N VAL A 68 -16.40 -3.87 1.57
CA VAL A 68 -15.94 -5.21 1.94
C VAL A 68 -14.53 -5.47 1.43
N ASP A 69 -14.26 -5.13 0.16
CA ASP A 69 -12.92 -5.28 -0.45
C ASP A 69 -11.84 -4.51 0.34
N ILE A 70 -12.11 -3.25 0.68
CA ILE A 70 -11.21 -2.40 1.47
C ILE A 70 -11.03 -2.99 2.87
N ASN A 71 -12.11 -3.36 3.55
CA ASN A 71 -12.04 -3.86 4.93
C ASN A 71 -11.29 -5.19 5.02
N MET A 72 -11.60 -6.15 4.13
CA MET A 72 -10.90 -7.44 4.07
C MET A 72 -9.42 -7.26 3.74
N THR A 73 -9.10 -6.33 2.82
CA THR A 73 -7.71 -6.05 2.44
C THR A 73 -6.93 -5.37 3.57
N LEU A 74 -7.54 -4.53 4.40
CA LEU A 74 -6.81 -3.85 5.47
C LEU A 74 -6.69 -4.71 6.74
N ARG A 75 -7.70 -5.53 7.05
CA ARG A 75 -7.77 -6.31 8.30
C ARG A 75 -7.25 -7.75 8.21
N SER A 76 -6.75 -8.17 7.04
CA SER A 76 -6.15 -9.51 6.90
C SER A 76 -4.88 -9.66 7.76
N PRO A 77 -4.54 -10.87 8.24
CA PRO A 77 -3.46 -11.10 9.20
C PRO A 77 -2.07 -11.11 8.55
N TYR A 78 -1.64 -9.98 8.01
CA TYR A 78 -0.35 -9.83 7.35
C TYR A 78 0.84 -10.00 8.32
N GLU A 79 1.99 -10.39 7.77
CA GLU A 79 3.27 -10.49 8.48
C GLU A 79 4.08 -9.17 8.38
N ARG A 80 3.88 -8.42 7.28
CA ARG A 80 4.46 -7.10 7.00
C ARG A 80 3.49 -6.21 6.24
N ALA A 81 3.73 -4.90 6.28
CA ALA A 81 3.08 -3.96 5.38
C ALA A 81 4.12 -3.04 4.72
N THR A 82 3.83 -2.59 3.51
CA THR A 82 4.59 -1.53 2.84
C THR A 82 3.65 -0.45 2.37
N ILE A 83 3.97 0.78 2.72
CA ILE A 83 3.29 1.97 2.24
C ILE A 83 4.20 2.61 1.20
N ILE A 84 3.71 2.68 -0.04
CA ILE A 84 4.36 3.41 -1.13
C ILE A 84 3.91 4.86 -1.04
N LEU A 85 4.84 5.72 -0.66
CA LEU A 85 4.59 7.13 -0.40
C LEU A 85 4.36 7.94 -1.68
N GLY A 86 4.73 7.41 -2.85
CA GLY A 86 4.70 8.12 -4.14
C GLY A 86 6.09 8.21 -4.77
N ASP A 87 6.25 9.13 -5.71
CA ASP A 87 7.46 9.33 -6.51
C ASP A 87 8.68 9.73 -5.65
N PRO A 88 9.89 9.23 -5.95
CA PRO A 88 11.10 9.57 -5.20
C PRO A 88 11.42 11.06 -5.11
N SER A 89 10.89 11.90 -6.00
CA SER A 89 11.05 13.37 -5.96
C SER A 89 10.46 14.02 -4.70
N PHE A 90 9.64 13.31 -3.92
CA PHE A 90 9.16 13.77 -2.62
C PHE A 90 10.17 13.61 -1.47
N LYS A 91 11.31 12.91 -1.69
CA LYS A 91 12.37 12.75 -0.67
C LYS A 91 12.99 14.08 -0.25
N ASP A 92 13.37 14.89 -1.23
CA ASP A 92 14.08 16.16 -1.01
C ASP A 92 13.12 17.34 -0.92
N CYS A 93 12.02 17.13 -0.21
CA CYS A 93 10.93 18.09 -0.11
C CYS A 93 11.38 19.48 0.35
N LYS A 94 11.27 20.48 -0.53
CA LYS A 94 11.59 21.90 -0.23
C LYS A 94 10.39 22.72 0.24
N GLY A 95 9.40 22.09 0.89
CA GLY A 95 8.25 22.79 1.47
C GLY A 95 7.19 23.30 0.48
N SER A 96 7.13 22.76 -0.75
CA SER A 96 6.02 23.07 -1.66
C SER A 96 4.68 22.59 -1.10
N GLU A 97 3.57 23.22 -1.49
CA GLU A 97 2.23 22.85 -1.03
C GLU A 97 1.92 21.37 -1.27
N ALA A 98 2.27 20.86 -2.47
CA ALA A 98 2.13 19.45 -2.82
C ALA A 98 2.85 18.52 -1.83
N CYS A 99 4.05 18.92 -1.39
CA CYS A 99 4.78 18.14 -0.41
C CYS A 99 4.17 18.22 1.00
N VAL A 100 3.70 19.40 1.42
CA VAL A 100 3.02 19.54 2.72
C VAL A 100 1.80 18.61 2.79
N TRP A 101 1.02 18.54 1.70
CA TRP A 101 -0.07 17.58 1.59
C TRP A 101 0.43 16.14 1.62
N ARG A 102 1.46 15.80 0.85
CA ARG A 102 2.00 14.44 0.82
C ARG A 102 2.47 13.96 2.20
N VAL A 103 3.21 14.79 2.93
CA VAL A 103 3.66 14.48 4.30
C VAL A 103 2.46 14.24 5.22
N ARG A 104 1.44 15.11 5.16
CA ARG A 104 0.21 14.92 5.95
C ARG A 104 -0.50 13.62 5.59
N THR A 105 -0.64 13.31 4.31
CA THR A 105 -1.26 12.08 3.80
C THR A 105 -0.53 10.85 4.30
N VAL A 106 0.80 10.84 4.20
CA VAL A 106 1.63 9.73 4.66
C VAL A 106 1.54 9.56 6.18
N SER A 107 1.58 10.64 6.96
CA SER A 107 1.45 10.57 8.42
C SER A 107 0.10 10.01 8.85
N GLU A 108 -0.99 10.51 8.28
CA GLU A 108 -2.34 10.05 8.62
C GLU A 108 -2.58 8.61 8.18
N LEU A 109 -2.05 8.23 7.02
CA LEU A 109 -2.12 6.87 6.52
C LEU A 109 -1.29 5.92 7.41
N GLY A 110 -0.07 6.31 7.77
CA GLY A 110 0.79 5.53 8.66
C GLY A 110 0.12 5.26 10.01
N ALA A 111 -0.52 6.28 10.61
CA ALA A 111 -1.30 6.11 11.83
C ALA A 111 -2.50 5.17 11.63
N THR A 112 -3.21 5.31 10.51
CA THR A 112 -4.37 4.48 10.18
C THR A 112 -4.00 3.01 9.97
N ILE A 113 -2.97 2.73 9.16
CA ILE A 113 -2.48 1.36 8.90
C ILE A 113 -1.85 0.78 10.16
N GLY A 114 -1.09 1.58 10.92
CA GLY A 114 -0.48 1.14 12.17
C GLY A 114 -1.51 0.68 13.20
N ALA A 115 -2.61 1.43 13.35
CA ALA A 115 -3.71 1.06 14.22
C ALA A 115 -4.35 -0.29 13.81
N VAL A 116 -4.58 -0.52 12.51
CA VAL A 116 -5.18 -1.77 12.03
C VAL A 116 -4.23 -2.96 12.18
N PHE A 117 -2.97 -2.77 11.81
CA PHE A 117 -1.95 -3.82 11.83
C PHE A 117 -1.57 -4.21 13.27
N GLY A 118 -1.56 -3.24 14.19
CA GLY A 118 -1.24 -3.44 15.60
C GLY A 118 -2.23 -4.31 16.38
N VAL A 119 -3.49 -4.43 15.92
CA VAL A 119 -4.55 -5.19 16.61
C VAL A 119 -4.12 -6.64 16.85
N LYS A 120 -3.52 -7.29 15.84
CA LYS A 120 -3.05 -8.68 15.95
C LYS A 120 -2.07 -8.83 17.12
N TYR A 121 -1.04 -7.99 17.16
CA TYR A 121 0.01 -8.05 18.19
C TYR A 121 -0.50 -7.68 19.57
N TYR A 122 -1.46 -6.75 19.63
CA TYR A 122 -2.13 -6.39 20.87
C TYR A 122 -2.89 -7.60 21.44
N VAL A 123 -3.76 -8.23 20.64
CA VAL A 123 -4.56 -9.38 21.07
C VAL A 123 -3.66 -10.57 21.44
N GLU A 124 -2.64 -10.86 20.64
CA GLU A 124 -1.68 -11.92 20.94
C GLU A 124 -0.94 -11.70 22.25
N ASP A 125 -0.58 -10.46 22.59
CA ASP A 125 0.09 -10.17 23.85
C ASP A 125 -0.87 -10.20 25.03
N VAL A 126 -2.07 -9.61 24.93
CA VAL A 126 -3.09 -9.67 25.99
C VAL A 126 -3.41 -11.11 26.37
N ILE A 127 -3.54 -12.01 25.39
CA ILE A 127 -3.79 -13.44 25.64
C ILE A 127 -2.60 -14.10 26.39
N LYS A 128 -1.36 -13.67 26.13
CA LYS A 128 -0.15 -14.25 26.72
C LYS A 128 0.21 -13.65 28.08
N SER A 129 0.06 -12.33 28.25
CA SER A 129 0.56 -11.56 29.38
C SER A 129 -0.53 -11.17 30.38
N GLY A 130 -1.79 -11.14 29.96
CA GLY A 130 -2.92 -10.69 30.78
C GLY A 130 -2.89 -9.17 31.10
N SER A 131 -1.98 -8.40 30.50
CA SER A 131 -1.82 -6.97 30.77
C SER A 131 -2.03 -6.11 29.53
N ASN A 132 -2.93 -5.13 29.65
CA ASN A 132 -3.27 -4.21 28.56
C ASN A 132 -2.17 -3.18 28.28
N GLU A 133 -1.42 -2.75 29.30
CA GLU A 133 -0.40 -1.70 29.17
C GLU A 133 0.84 -2.20 28.42
N THR A 134 1.30 -3.41 28.72
CA THR A 134 2.44 -4.03 28.01
C THR A 134 2.09 -4.40 26.57
N ALA A 135 0.84 -4.80 26.34
CA ALA A 135 0.34 -5.18 25.02
C ALA A 135 0.33 -4.00 24.05
N ALA A 136 -0.09 -2.81 24.50
CA ALA A 136 -0.11 -1.62 23.66
C ALA A 136 1.29 -1.19 23.21
N TYR A 137 2.26 -1.14 24.13
CA TYR A 137 3.65 -0.80 23.81
C TYR A 137 4.27 -1.81 22.84
N LYS A 138 4.06 -3.11 23.08
CA LYS A 138 4.61 -4.16 22.22
C LYS A 138 3.96 -4.17 20.84
N ALA A 139 2.64 -3.94 20.75
CA ALA A 139 1.96 -3.79 19.49
C ALA A 139 2.50 -2.61 18.68
N ALA A 140 2.74 -1.46 19.31
CA ALA A 140 3.34 -0.30 18.66
C ALA A 140 4.76 -0.59 18.16
N LYS A 141 5.57 -1.30 18.95
CA LYS A 141 6.92 -1.73 18.58
C LYS A 141 6.91 -2.67 17.36
N GLU A 142 6.16 -3.77 17.43
CA GLU A 142 6.03 -4.74 16.33
C GLU A 142 5.50 -4.09 15.05
N THR A 143 4.55 -3.17 15.18
CA THR A 143 4.00 -2.41 14.06
C THR A 143 5.08 -1.55 13.39
N THR A 144 5.86 -0.81 14.19
CA THR A 144 6.93 0.06 13.67
C THR A 144 8.03 -0.75 12.97
N GLU A 145 8.36 -1.94 13.47
CA GLU A 145 9.39 -2.81 12.87
C GLU A 145 8.93 -3.50 11.57
N ARG A 146 7.62 -3.59 11.33
CA ARG A 146 7.02 -4.39 10.23
C ARG A 146 6.31 -3.58 9.16
N ILE A 147 6.12 -2.28 9.38
CA ILE A 147 5.61 -1.34 8.38
C ILE A 147 6.79 -0.60 7.74
N ASP A 148 7.01 -0.88 6.46
CA ASP A 148 8.03 -0.23 5.65
C ASP A 148 7.43 0.95 4.87
N ASN A 149 8.01 2.15 5.02
CA ASN A 149 7.68 3.30 4.19
C ASN A 149 8.69 3.42 3.05
N ARG A 150 8.23 3.30 1.79
CA ARG A 150 9.11 3.30 0.61
C ARG A 150 8.59 4.27 -0.46
N TYR A 151 9.50 4.80 -1.28
CA TYR A 151 9.14 5.54 -2.48
C TYR A 151 9.04 4.61 -3.68
N LEU A 152 8.27 5.00 -4.70
CA LEU A 152 8.02 4.22 -5.91
C LEU A 152 9.21 4.25 -6.89
N ALA A 153 10.38 3.84 -6.40
CA ALA A 153 11.60 3.69 -7.18
C ALA A 153 11.65 2.35 -7.93
N PHE A 154 12.75 2.08 -8.65
CA PHE A 154 12.93 0.87 -9.42
C PHE A 154 12.75 -0.42 -8.59
N ILE A 155 13.44 -0.55 -7.46
CA ILE A 155 13.40 -1.78 -6.64
C ILE A 155 11.99 -2.08 -6.10
N PRO A 156 11.27 -1.13 -5.47
CA PRO A 156 9.89 -1.37 -5.06
C PRO A 156 8.96 -1.77 -6.21
N LYS A 157 9.12 -1.17 -7.40
CA LYS A 157 8.35 -1.59 -8.59
C LYS A 157 8.62 -3.06 -8.94
N VAL A 158 9.89 -3.47 -8.93
CA VAL A 158 10.29 -4.87 -9.16
C VAL A 158 9.67 -5.81 -8.13
N GLU A 159 9.81 -5.50 -6.83
CA GLU A 159 9.29 -6.33 -5.74
C GLU A 159 7.76 -6.50 -5.81
N ILE A 160 7.04 -5.42 -6.14
CA ILE A 160 5.58 -5.43 -6.32
C ILE A 160 5.19 -6.29 -7.54
N GLY A 161 5.87 -6.11 -8.67
CA GLY A 161 5.58 -6.87 -9.89
C GLY A 161 5.95 -8.36 -9.80
N LEU A 162 6.96 -8.71 -8.99
CA LEU A 162 7.27 -10.10 -8.62
C LEU A 162 6.28 -10.69 -7.60
N GLY A 163 5.40 -9.87 -7.01
CA GLY A 163 4.47 -10.30 -5.98
C GLY A 163 5.12 -10.57 -4.62
N LEU A 164 6.35 -10.11 -4.40
CA LEU A 164 7.02 -10.16 -3.10
C LEU A 164 6.34 -9.23 -2.09
N ILE A 165 5.83 -8.10 -2.60
CA ILE A 165 5.02 -7.12 -1.87
C ILE A 165 3.61 -7.10 -2.48
N GLY A 166 2.57 -6.97 -1.66
CA GLY A 166 1.19 -6.93 -2.14
C GLY A 166 0.61 -8.31 -2.42
N ASN A 167 0.58 -9.14 -1.38
CA ASN A 167 0.12 -10.52 -1.40
C ASN A 167 -0.57 -10.89 -0.08
N LYS A 168 -0.96 -12.16 0.11
CA LYS A 168 -1.69 -12.62 1.31
C LYS A 168 -0.93 -12.46 2.64
N LYS A 169 0.39 -12.29 2.60
CA LYS A 169 1.27 -12.12 3.77
C LYS A 169 1.85 -10.73 3.91
N HIS A 170 1.80 -9.92 2.85
CA HIS A 170 2.38 -8.59 2.82
C HIS A 170 1.40 -7.57 2.24
N LEU A 171 0.85 -6.71 3.09
CA LEU A 171 -0.02 -5.61 2.68
C LEU A 171 0.77 -4.55 1.89
N LEU A 172 0.24 -4.14 0.75
CA LEU A 172 0.72 -3.02 -0.03
C LEU A 172 -0.35 -1.93 -0.06
N VAL A 173 0.03 -0.74 0.40
CA VAL A 173 -0.77 0.48 0.25
C VAL A 173 -0.03 1.41 -0.71
N VAL A 174 -0.68 1.84 -1.78
CA VAL A 174 -0.08 2.74 -2.78
C VAL A 174 -0.79 4.08 -2.80
N LEU A 175 -0.04 5.16 -2.58
CA LEU A 175 -0.48 6.53 -2.87
C LEU A 175 -0.09 6.89 -4.30
N LYS A 176 -1.08 6.95 -5.20
CA LYS A 176 -0.92 7.38 -6.60
C LYS A 176 -1.51 8.77 -6.76
N GLY A 177 -0.66 9.79 -6.75
CA GLY A 177 -1.03 11.19 -6.94
C GLY A 177 -0.70 11.71 -8.33
N PRO A 178 -0.77 13.03 -8.54
CA PRO A 178 -0.55 13.66 -9.84
C PRO A 178 0.83 13.34 -10.45
N ARG A 179 1.88 13.32 -9.62
CA ARG A 179 3.25 13.00 -10.06
C ARG A 179 3.40 11.54 -10.49
N GLU A 180 2.56 10.66 -9.95
CA GLU A 180 2.50 9.25 -10.32
C GLU A 180 1.54 8.99 -11.50
N GLY A 181 0.98 10.04 -12.11
CA GLY A 181 0.05 9.94 -13.23
C GLY A 181 -1.35 9.49 -12.82
N ALA A 182 -1.85 9.97 -11.68
CA ALA A 182 -3.25 9.76 -11.29
C ALA A 182 -4.21 10.45 -12.27
N GLU A 183 -5.21 9.70 -12.74
CA GLU A 183 -6.21 10.18 -13.71
C GLU A 183 -7.60 10.33 -13.10
N LYS A 184 -7.86 9.69 -11.95
CA LYS A 184 -9.16 9.63 -11.28
C LYS A 184 -8.99 9.80 -9.78
N ASN A 185 -10.09 10.14 -9.11
CA ASN A 185 -10.21 10.10 -7.64
C ASN A 185 -10.90 8.81 -7.24
N ARG A 186 -10.14 7.81 -6.81
CA ARG A 186 -10.67 6.49 -6.52
C ARG A 186 -9.84 5.71 -5.52
N ILE A 187 -10.52 4.84 -4.79
CA ILE A 187 -9.93 3.88 -3.87
C ILE A 187 -10.35 2.49 -4.30
N TYR A 188 -9.39 1.59 -4.44
CA TYR A 188 -9.67 0.26 -4.94
C TYR A 188 -8.67 -0.79 -4.46
N CYS A 189 -9.12 -2.04 -4.44
CA CYS A 189 -8.30 -3.21 -4.13
C CYS A 189 -8.24 -4.13 -5.35
N PRO A 190 -7.20 -4.04 -6.21
CA PRO A 190 -7.16 -4.79 -7.46
C PRO A 190 -7.00 -6.30 -7.23
N LYS A 191 -6.38 -6.68 -6.11
CA LYS A 191 -6.18 -8.06 -5.63
C LYS A 191 -6.02 -8.07 -4.11
N PRO A 192 -6.19 -9.22 -3.43
CA PRO A 192 -5.96 -9.32 -1.99
C PRO A 192 -4.54 -8.90 -1.62
N GLY A 193 -4.40 -8.08 -0.56
CA GLY A 193 -3.12 -7.54 -0.12
C GLY A 193 -2.65 -6.29 -0.86
N VAL A 194 -3.44 -5.74 -1.77
CA VAL A 194 -3.13 -4.46 -2.42
C VAL A 194 -4.31 -3.52 -2.30
N ILE A 195 -4.05 -2.31 -1.83
CA ILE A 195 -4.98 -1.18 -1.89
C ILE A 195 -4.26 0.01 -2.53
N VAL A 196 -4.97 0.70 -3.41
CA VAL A 196 -4.48 1.90 -4.08
C VAL A 196 -5.44 3.04 -3.80
N LEU A 197 -4.87 4.17 -3.40
CA LEU A 197 -5.54 5.46 -3.28
C LEU A 197 -5.01 6.30 -4.44
N GLU A 198 -5.87 6.62 -5.38
CA GLU A 198 -5.53 7.38 -6.58
C GLU A 198 -6.26 8.72 -6.54
N GLY A 199 -5.51 9.82 -6.50
CA GLY A 199 -6.07 11.17 -6.43
C GLY A 199 -5.44 12.11 -7.44
N THR A 200 -6.28 12.83 -8.19
CA THR A 200 -5.83 13.81 -9.21
C THR A 200 -5.22 15.07 -8.60
N THR A 201 -5.28 15.23 -7.27
CA THR A 201 -4.63 16.29 -6.50
C THR A 201 -4.14 15.74 -5.16
N GLU A 202 -3.11 16.39 -4.59
CA GLU A 202 -2.51 15.95 -3.31
C GLU A 202 -3.47 16.12 -2.11
N ASP A 203 -4.34 17.13 -2.14
CA ASP A 203 -5.37 17.30 -1.12
C ASP A 203 -6.49 16.24 -1.25
N THR A 204 -6.81 15.79 -2.46
CA THR A 204 -7.77 14.68 -2.64
C THR A 204 -7.21 13.37 -2.08
N LEU A 205 -5.92 13.07 -2.31
CA LEU A 205 -5.25 11.91 -1.70
C LEU A 205 -5.35 11.94 -0.16
N PHE A 206 -5.20 13.11 0.45
CA PHE A 206 -5.38 13.26 1.90
C PHE A 206 -6.81 12.90 2.33
N VAL A 207 -7.81 13.41 1.60
CA VAL A 207 -9.22 13.13 1.87
C VAL A 207 -9.58 11.66 1.68
N GLU A 208 -8.97 10.98 0.71
CA GLU A 208 -9.11 9.52 0.53
C GLU A 208 -8.59 8.73 1.73
N VAL A 209 -7.45 9.15 2.31
CA VAL A 209 -6.93 8.54 3.54
C VAL A 209 -7.91 8.73 4.71
N LEU A 210 -8.51 9.92 4.84
CA LEU A 210 -9.54 10.15 5.86
C LEU A 210 -10.75 9.25 5.65
N LEU A 211 -11.19 9.05 4.41
CA LEU A 211 -12.27 8.14 4.09
C LEU A 211 -11.93 6.70 4.48
N VAL A 212 -10.71 6.23 4.18
CA VAL A 212 -10.23 4.90 4.61
C VAL A 212 -10.28 4.77 6.13
N LYS A 213 -9.80 5.79 6.86
CA LYS A 213 -9.87 5.82 8.33
C LYS A 213 -11.32 5.72 8.83
N THR A 214 -12.25 6.47 8.23
CA THR A 214 -13.68 6.39 8.59
C THR A 214 -14.26 5.01 8.31
N ILE A 215 -13.94 4.39 7.17
CA ILE A 215 -14.38 3.03 6.82
C ILE A 215 -13.91 2.04 7.90
N ILE A 216 -12.62 2.09 8.25
CA ILE A 216 -12.05 1.23 9.31
C ILE A 216 -12.77 1.42 10.65
N SER A 217 -12.95 2.68 11.09
CA SER A 217 -13.52 2.99 12.40
C SER A 217 -15.02 2.69 12.50
N SER A 218 -15.78 2.84 11.40
CA SER A 218 -17.23 2.60 11.37
C SER A 218 -17.65 1.16 11.67
N GLN A 219 -16.70 0.22 11.65
CA GLN A 219 -16.91 -1.21 11.88
C GLN A 219 -16.36 -1.68 13.24
N VAL A 220 -15.99 -0.75 14.14
CA VAL A 220 -15.76 -1.03 15.55
C VAL A 220 -17.08 -0.72 16.27
N LYS A 221 -17.98 -1.70 16.31
CA LYS A 221 -19.15 -1.74 17.17
C LYS A 221 -19.02 -2.93 18.11
#